data_AF-A0A832DHE7-F1
#
_entry.id   AF-A0A832DHE7-F1
#
_cell.length_a   1.000
_cell.length_b   1.000
_cell.length_c   1.000
_cell.angle_alpha   90.00
_cell.angle_beta   90.00
_cell.angle_gamma   90.00
#
_symmetry.space_group_name_H-M   'P 1'
#
loop_
_entity.id
_entity.type
_entity.pdbx_description
1 polymer ?
#
loop_
_entity_poly.entity_id
_entity_poly.type
_entity_poly.pdbx_seq_one_letter_code
_entity_poly.pdbx_strand_id
1 'polypeptide(L)'
;MKSTVHFSISSSAKVLVNIGENVSKDTVLIEDKLLASRKIIPLGQLLNIKPETIHRYLKKKIGEDVLPGETLAVVRSFFSSKIVKSPVFGKITEIDLTKGTLTLTSKEEAGKEKIKSQVNGRVKNITKTVLELEVEGEVFGILYGKGEDVIGRLVLAPKESLGILDDLEGEMEESIIASQKIHQDVIVKLEVMGVKGLITAEEIGKSELPWVKVGKEIFKKLAEFSGKTVWLRPLVKQLVIID
;
A
#
# COMPACT_ATOMS: atom_id res chain seq x y z
N MET A 1 -21.38 -19.83 -3.61
CA MET A 1 -20.58 -20.62 -2.66
C MET A 1 -20.16 -19.71 -1.50
N LYS A 2 -19.97 -20.24 -0.28
CA LYS A 2 -19.46 -19.44 0.85
C LYS A 2 -17.95 -19.57 0.94
N SER A 3 -17.25 -18.44 0.94
CA SER A 3 -15.79 -18.36 1.00
C SER A 3 -15.34 -17.51 2.18
N THR A 4 -14.06 -17.58 2.54
CA THR A 4 -13.51 -16.83 3.69
C THR A 4 -12.47 -15.80 3.24
N VAL A 5 -12.66 -14.55 3.64
CA VAL A 5 -11.77 -13.41 3.38
C VAL A 5 -11.05 -13.03 4.66
N HIS A 6 -9.75 -12.78 4.60
CA HIS A 6 -8.92 -12.51 5.78
C HIS A 6 -8.49 -11.05 5.86
N PHE A 7 -8.58 -10.46 7.05
CA PHE A 7 -8.04 -9.14 7.36
C PHE A 7 -6.97 -9.29 8.43
N SER A 8 -5.77 -8.76 8.15
CA SER A 8 -4.69 -8.75 9.12
C SER A 8 -4.98 -7.72 10.22
N ILE A 9 -4.79 -8.13 11.47
CA ILE A 9 -4.92 -7.30 12.66
C ILE A 9 -3.51 -7.05 13.18
N SER A 10 -3.09 -5.79 13.25
CA SER A 10 -1.84 -5.42 13.89
C SER A 10 -1.97 -5.47 15.42
N SER A 11 -0.85 -5.49 16.14
CA SER A 11 -0.87 -5.50 17.60
C SER A 11 -1.42 -4.21 18.23
N SER A 12 -1.45 -3.10 17.47
CA SER A 12 -2.01 -1.81 17.89
C SER A 12 -3.48 -1.63 17.53
N ALA A 13 -4.03 -2.54 16.76
CA ALA A 13 -5.38 -2.44 16.21
C ALA A 13 -6.47 -2.85 17.20
N LYS A 14 -7.63 -2.19 17.06
CA LYS A 14 -8.87 -2.51 17.76
C LYS A 14 -9.88 -3.04 16.76
N VAL A 15 -10.33 -4.28 16.95
CA VAL A 15 -11.46 -4.84 16.19
C VAL A 15 -12.77 -4.20 16.69
N LEU A 16 -13.63 -3.78 15.77
CA LEU A 16 -14.88 -3.05 16.06
C LEU A 16 -16.14 -3.87 15.82
N VAL A 17 -16.02 -5.10 15.36
CA VAL A 17 -17.11 -6.05 15.10
C VAL A 17 -16.98 -7.30 15.96
N ASN A 18 -18.07 -8.06 16.09
CA ASN A 18 -18.10 -9.28 16.89
C ASN A 18 -18.27 -10.54 16.02
N ILE A 19 -17.84 -11.70 16.52
CA ILE A 19 -18.09 -12.98 15.86
C ILE A 19 -19.59 -13.19 15.70
N GLY A 20 -20.01 -13.58 14.49
CA GLY A 20 -21.40 -13.81 14.11
C GLY A 20 -22.15 -12.58 13.59
N GLU A 21 -21.57 -11.39 13.66
CA GLU A 21 -22.15 -10.13 13.18
C GLU A 21 -22.21 -10.10 11.64
N ASN A 22 -23.30 -9.57 11.08
CA ASN A 22 -23.41 -9.31 9.65
C ASN A 22 -22.81 -7.94 9.34
N VAL A 23 -21.95 -7.88 8.33
CA VAL A 23 -21.28 -6.65 7.89
C VAL A 23 -21.68 -6.35 6.45
N SER A 24 -21.88 -5.07 6.16
CA SER A 24 -22.09 -4.60 4.80
C SER A 24 -20.78 -4.05 4.22
N LYS A 25 -20.78 -3.79 2.92
CA LYS A 25 -19.80 -2.89 2.33
C LYS A 25 -19.72 -1.59 3.16
N ASP A 26 -18.50 -1.08 3.33
CA ASP A 26 -18.14 0.10 4.11
C ASP A 26 -18.26 0.00 5.64
N THR A 27 -18.75 -1.11 6.20
CA THR A 27 -18.70 -1.35 7.65
C THR A 27 -17.25 -1.31 8.12
N VAL A 28 -16.95 -0.50 9.15
CA VAL A 28 -15.61 -0.43 9.72
C VAL A 28 -15.35 -1.68 10.57
N LEU A 29 -14.37 -2.48 10.17
CA LEU A 29 -14.03 -3.75 10.83
C LEU A 29 -12.97 -3.56 11.91
N ILE A 30 -11.94 -2.79 11.58
CA ILE A 30 -10.74 -2.61 12.41
C ILE A 30 -10.39 -1.12 12.42
N GLU A 31 -10.07 -0.59 13.60
CA GLU A 31 -9.43 0.70 13.78
C GLU A 31 -7.97 0.44 14.19
N ASP A 32 -7.02 0.79 13.32
CA ASP A 32 -5.59 0.65 13.60
C ASP A 32 -4.96 2.01 13.94
N LYS A 33 -3.94 1.99 14.81
CA LYS A 33 -3.10 3.15 15.05
C LYS A 33 -1.92 3.11 14.10
N LEU A 34 -1.91 4.05 13.16
CA LEU A 34 -0.72 4.29 12.36
C LEU A 34 0.36 4.88 13.27
N LEU A 35 1.48 4.16 13.37
CA LEU A 35 2.64 4.62 14.12
C LEU A 35 3.40 5.63 13.28
N ALA A 36 3.75 6.74 13.90
CA ALA A 36 4.64 7.73 13.32
C ALA A 36 5.96 7.11 12.83
N SER A 37 6.31 7.30 11.55
CA SER A 37 7.64 6.89 11.08
C SER A 37 8.75 7.71 11.72
N ARG A 38 9.92 7.09 11.84
CA ARG A 38 11.15 7.76 12.25
C ARG A 38 12.03 8.01 11.03
N LYS A 39 12.51 9.25 10.90
CA LYS A 39 13.42 9.68 9.84
C LYS A 39 14.74 10.12 10.45
N ILE A 40 15.80 9.42 10.11
CA ILE A 40 17.16 9.71 10.58
C ILE A 40 17.85 10.61 9.56
N ILE A 41 18.32 11.77 10.01
CA ILE A 41 18.99 12.77 9.19
C ILE A 41 20.47 12.80 9.58
N PRO A 42 21.41 12.43 8.67
CA PRO A 42 22.84 12.41 8.96
C PRO A 42 23.46 13.81 8.87
N LEU A 43 23.20 14.65 9.87
CA LEU A 43 23.64 16.05 9.91
C LEU A 43 25.15 16.23 9.75
N GLY A 44 25.97 15.40 10.39
CA GLY A 44 27.43 15.48 10.28
C GLY A 44 27.91 15.34 8.83
N GLN A 45 27.33 14.39 8.09
CA GLN A 45 27.64 14.18 6.67
C GLN A 45 27.12 15.33 5.80
N LEU A 46 25.83 15.72 5.97
CA LEU A 46 25.20 16.76 5.16
C LEU A 46 25.86 18.13 5.34
N LEU A 47 26.30 18.45 6.56
CA LEU A 47 26.95 19.71 6.90
C LEU A 47 28.48 19.66 6.74
N ASN A 48 29.07 18.49 6.53
CA ASN A 48 30.53 18.25 6.52
C ASN A 48 31.23 18.72 7.81
N ILE A 49 30.72 18.27 8.96
CA ILE A 49 31.24 18.59 10.30
C ILE A 49 31.40 17.31 11.12
N LYS A 50 32.21 17.38 12.18
CA LYS A 50 32.38 16.25 13.10
C LYS A 50 31.07 15.96 13.85
N PRO A 51 30.68 14.67 14.01
CA PRO A 51 29.50 14.24 14.77
C PRO A 51 29.32 14.94 16.13
N GLU A 52 30.37 14.99 16.92
CA GLU A 52 30.39 15.60 18.26
C GLU A 52 30.03 17.10 18.27
N THR A 53 30.16 17.78 17.13
CA THR A 53 29.92 19.22 17.01
C THR A 53 28.53 19.60 16.49
N ILE A 54 27.70 18.63 16.08
CA ILE A 54 26.40 18.93 15.44
C ILE A 54 25.50 19.80 16.31
N HIS A 55 25.55 19.64 17.63
CA HIS A 55 24.73 20.38 18.60
C HIS A 55 24.90 21.90 18.49
N ARG A 56 26.08 22.38 18.04
CA ARG A 56 26.39 23.81 17.89
C ARG A 56 25.67 24.47 16.73
N TYR A 57 25.23 23.68 15.75
CA TYR A 57 24.68 24.15 14.49
C TYR A 57 23.17 23.94 14.38
N LEU A 58 22.57 23.23 15.34
CA LEU A 58 21.13 23.01 15.41
C LEU A 58 20.39 24.32 15.68
N LYS A 59 19.24 24.48 15.01
CA LYS A 59 18.28 25.56 15.23
C LYS A 59 17.08 25.14 16.06
N LYS A 60 16.97 23.83 16.33
CA LYS A 60 15.87 23.21 17.06
C LYS A 60 16.41 22.18 18.06
N LYS A 61 15.63 21.91 19.11
CA LYS A 61 15.99 21.00 20.20
C LYS A 61 15.12 19.75 20.24
N ILE A 62 15.58 18.73 20.95
CA ILE A 62 14.75 17.54 21.25
C ILE A 62 13.45 18.00 21.92
N GLY A 63 12.33 17.43 21.48
CA GLY A 63 10.99 17.75 21.94
C GLY A 63 10.29 18.82 21.10
N GLU A 64 11.01 19.61 20.30
CA GLU A 64 10.41 20.65 19.47
C GLU A 64 9.79 20.08 18.19
N ASP A 65 8.71 20.74 17.74
CA ASP A 65 8.06 20.45 16.48
C ASP A 65 8.72 21.23 15.34
N VAL A 66 8.71 20.62 14.15
CA VAL A 66 9.30 21.15 12.92
C VAL A 66 8.36 20.92 11.74
N LEU A 67 8.25 21.92 10.85
CA LEU A 67 7.47 21.86 9.61
C LEU A 67 8.33 21.41 8.42
N PRO A 68 7.75 20.85 7.35
CA PRO A 68 8.46 20.61 6.10
C PRO A 68 9.14 21.89 5.59
N GLY A 69 10.40 21.79 5.18
CA GLY A 69 11.20 22.94 4.73
C GLY A 69 11.74 23.83 5.84
N GLU A 70 11.36 23.61 7.10
CA GLU A 70 11.89 24.36 8.24
C GLU A 70 13.37 24.03 8.48
N THR A 71 14.16 25.02 8.90
CA THR A 71 15.60 24.85 9.07
C THR A 71 15.91 24.08 10.35
N LEU A 72 16.58 22.93 10.21
CA LEU A 72 17.03 22.10 11.33
C LEU A 72 18.42 22.52 11.82
N ALA A 73 19.33 22.81 10.88
CA ALA A 73 20.70 23.14 11.20
C ALA A 73 21.34 24.03 10.13
N VAL A 74 22.27 24.89 10.55
CA VAL A 74 23.00 25.81 9.66
C VAL A 74 24.46 25.90 10.06
N VAL A 75 25.35 25.67 9.08
CA VAL A 75 26.78 26.01 9.18
C VAL A 75 27.03 27.22 8.28
N ARG A 76 27.68 28.26 8.81
CA ARG A 76 28.11 29.44 8.06
C ARG A 76 29.64 29.47 8.00
N SER A 77 30.16 29.77 6.82
CA SER A 77 31.58 30.03 6.56
C SER A 77 31.71 31.38 5.85
N PHE A 78 32.94 31.92 5.75
CA PHE A 78 33.19 33.25 5.19
C PHE A 78 32.62 33.49 3.78
N PHE A 79 32.42 32.43 2.99
CA PHE A 79 31.91 32.53 1.60
C PHE A 79 30.72 31.62 1.29
N SER A 80 30.20 30.84 2.24
CA SER A 80 29.08 29.91 1.98
C SER A 80 28.30 29.53 3.25
N SER A 81 27.06 29.07 3.06
CA SER A 81 26.27 28.48 4.14
C SER A 81 25.67 27.15 3.70
N LYS A 82 25.76 26.14 4.56
CA LYS A 82 25.04 24.87 4.40
C LYS A 82 23.84 24.85 5.33
N ILE A 83 22.68 24.54 4.77
CA ILE A 83 21.40 24.51 5.49
C ILE A 83 20.80 23.12 5.31
N VAL A 84 20.44 22.48 6.42
CA VAL A 84 19.64 21.26 6.40
C VAL A 84 18.23 21.60 6.84
N LYS A 85 17.25 21.21 6.02
CA LYS A 85 15.83 21.46 6.25
C LYS A 85 15.11 20.17 6.63
N SER A 86 14.01 20.31 7.37
CA SER A 86 13.15 19.18 7.68
C SER A 86 12.45 18.68 6.42
N PRO A 87 12.44 17.36 6.17
CA PRO A 87 11.71 16.77 5.05
C PRO A 87 10.24 16.49 5.37
N VAL A 88 9.81 16.57 6.64
CA VAL A 88 8.47 16.19 7.11
C VAL A 88 7.98 17.12 8.22
N PHE A 89 6.67 17.14 8.48
CA PHE A 89 6.15 17.66 9.73
C PHE A 89 6.37 16.64 10.84
N GLY A 90 7.03 17.04 11.93
CA GLY A 90 7.36 16.08 12.98
C GLY A 90 7.91 16.70 14.24
N LYS A 91 8.35 15.82 15.15
CA LYS A 91 9.02 16.18 16.39
C LYS A 91 10.45 15.64 16.39
N ILE A 92 11.41 16.43 16.87
CA ILE A 92 12.77 15.94 17.10
C ILE A 92 12.76 15.05 18.34
N THR A 93 13.04 13.76 18.17
CA THR A 93 12.99 12.78 19.27
C THR A 93 14.37 12.39 19.78
N GLU A 94 15.41 12.57 18.98
CA GLU A 94 16.77 12.16 19.34
C GLU A 94 17.81 12.98 18.58
N ILE A 95 18.95 13.21 19.24
CA ILE A 95 20.17 13.73 18.62
C ILE A 95 21.31 12.81 19.07
N ASP A 96 21.90 12.08 18.13
CA ASP A 96 23.03 11.18 18.39
C ASP A 96 24.33 11.92 18.02
N LEU A 97 25.09 12.32 19.04
CA LEU A 97 26.37 13.03 18.87
C LEU A 97 27.51 12.10 18.47
N THR A 98 27.35 10.78 18.66
CA THR A 98 28.34 9.78 18.26
C THR A 98 28.25 9.53 16.76
N LYS A 99 27.04 9.39 16.23
CA LYS A 99 26.78 9.19 14.78
C LYS A 99 26.63 10.48 14.00
N GLY A 100 26.37 11.59 14.69
CA GLY A 100 26.15 12.89 14.05
C GLY A 100 24.80 12.97 13.35
N THR A 101 23.78 12.31 13.91
CA THR A 101 22.43 12.18 13.32
C THR A 101 21.37 12.86 14.19
N LEU A 102 20.29 13.29 13.55
CA LEU A 102 19.08 13.78 14.20
C LEU A 102 17.90 12.90 13.78
N THR A 103 17.09 12.44 14.74
CA THR A 103 15.90 11.64 14.47
C THR A 103 14.65 12.50 14.58
N LEU A 104 13.88 12.55 13.51
CA LEU A 104 12.52 13.10 13.50
C LEU A 104 11.51 11.97 13.59
N THR A 105 10.47 12.16 14.40
CA THR A 105 9.27 11.32 14.39
C THR A 105 8.16 12.08 13.68
N SER A 106 7.69 11.55 12.55
CA SER A 106 6.67 12.17 11.69
C SER A 106 5.34 12.31 12.43
N LYS A 107 4.72 13.48 12.43
CA LYS A 107 3.39 13.67 13.01
C LYS A 107 2.26 13.53 11.99
N GLU A 108 2.55 13.69 10.70
CA GLU A 108 1.58 13.50 9.62
C GLU A 108 1.10 12.05 9.53
N GLU A 109 1.98 11.10 9.86
CA GLU A 109 1.71 9.67 9.76
C GLU A 109 1.13 9.06 11.04
N ALA A 110 1.00 9.86 12.11
CA ALA A 110 0.39 9.41 13.36
C ALA A 110 -1.12 9.61 13.30
N GLY A 111 -1.88 8.52 13.25
CA GLY A 111 -3.33 8.61 13.07
C GLY A 111 -4.09 7.35 13.43
N LYS A 112 -5.39 7.39 13.19
CA LYS A 112 -6.25 6.21 13.23
C LYS A 112 -6.68 5.88 11.81
N GLU A 113 -6.31 4.70 11.34
CA GLU A 113 -6.80 4.15 10.09
C GLU A 113 -8.01 3.27 10.37
N LYS A 114 -9.01 3.34 9.50
CA LYS A 114 -10.20 2.51 9.58
C LYS A 114 -10.23 1.56 8.40
N ILE A 115 -10.03 0.28 8.68
CA ILE A 115 -10.14 -0.78 7.68
C ILE A 115 -11.62 -1.14 7.57
N LYS A 116 -12.20 -0.89 6.40
CA LYS A 116 -13.60 -1.18 6.09
C LYS A 116 -13.75 -2.49 5.32
N SER A 117 -14.90 -3.12 5.48
CA SER A 117 -15.29 -4.22 4.60
C SER A 117 -15.54 -3.71 3.19
N GLN A 118 -15.01 -4.43 2.21
CA GLN A 118 -15.28 -4.17 0.80
C GLN A 118 -16.44 -5.02 0.26
N VAL A 119 -16.95 -5.91 1.08
CA VAL A 119 -17.90 -6.96 0.73
C VAL A 119 -18.97 -7.10 1.81
N ASN A 120 -20.12 -7.63 1.42
CA ASN A 120 -21.11 -8.07 2.39
C ASN A 120 -20.69 -9.44 2.92
N GLY A 121 -20.94 -9.71 4.20
CA GLY A 121 -20.58 -10.99 4.79
C GLY A 121 -20.96 -11.10 6.25
N ARG A 122 -20.48 -12.16 6.88
CA ARG A 122 -20.67 -12.43 8.29
C ARG A 122 -19.32 -12.69 8.95
N VAL A 123 -19.08 -12.08 10.10
CA VAL A 123 -17.86 -12.32 10.86
C VAL A 123 -17.84 -13.77 11.32
N LYS A 124 -16.89 -14.54 10.79
CA LYS A 124 -16.76 -15.98 11.07
C LYS A 124 -15.90 -16.23 12.29
N ASN A 125 -14.77 -15.54 12.38
CA ASN A 125 -13.80 -15.73 13.45
C ASN A 125 -12.96 -14.46 13.67
N ILE A 126 -12.50 -14.25 14.89
CA ILE A 126 -11.59 -13.17 15.26
C ILE A 126 -10.48 -13.76 16.14
N THR A 127 -9.23 -13.58 15.72
CA THR A 127 -8.04 -13.93 16.49
C THR A 127 -7.25 -12.66 16.84
N LYS A 128 -6.07 -12.82 17.47
CA LYS A 128 -5.19 -11.67 17.77
C LYS A 128 -4.60 -11.01 16.52
N THR A 129 -4.49 -11.75 15.41
CA THR A 129 -3.75 -11.31 14.21
C THR A 129 -4.58 -11.37 12.93
N VAL A 130 -5.75 -12.00 12.97
CA VAL A 130 -6.61 -12.21 11.79
C VAL A 130 -8.09 -12.08 12.16
N LEU A 131 -8.83 -11.31 11.37
CA LEU A 131 -10.29 -11.31 11.30
C LEU A 131 -10.72 -12.04 10.03
N GLU A 132 -11.67 -12.96 10.16
CA GLU A 132 -12.21 -13.74 9.05
C GLU A 132 -13.67 -13.36 8.78
N LEU A 133 -13.97 -12.99 7.53
CA LEU A 133 -15.34 -12.83 7.05
C LEU A 133 -15.73 -14.01 6.18
N GLU A 134 -16.88 -14.61 6.47
CA GLU A 134 -17.59 -15.49 5.54
C GLU A 134 -18.36 -14.61 4.56
N VAL A 135 -18.12 -14.80 3.26
CA VAL A 135 -18.70 -14.00 2.18
C VAL A 135 -19.30 -14.91 1.11
N GLU A 136 -20.26 -14.39 0.37
CA GLU A 136 -20.74 -15.04 -0.85
C GLU A 136 -19.81 -14.70 -2.00
N GLY A 137 -19.30 -15.73 -2.67
CA GLY A 137 -18.34 -15.57 -3.77
C GLY A 137 -17.25 -16.64 -3.74
N GLU A 138 -16.21 -16.43 -4.54
CA GLU A 138 -15.07 -17.34 -4.64
C GLU A 138 -13.77 -16.65 -4.24
N VAL A 139 -12.96 -17.33 -3.44
CA VAL A 139 -11.65 -16.84 -3.03
C VAL A 139 -10.58 -17.78 -3.57
N PHE A 140 -9.71 -17.24 -4.40
CA PHE A 140 -8.56 -17.95 -4.95
C PHE A 140 -7.27 -17.48 -4.26
N GLY A 141 -6.37 -18.42 -4.01
CA GLY A 141 -5.00 -18.10 -3.60
C GLY A 141 -4.18 -17.64 -4.80
N ILE A 142 -3.36 -16.60 -4.63
CA ILE A 142 -2.44 -16.14 -5.68
C ILE A 142 -1.01 -16.64 -5.39
N LEU A 143 -0.21 -16.78 -6.44
CA LEU A 143 1.20 -17.20 -6.33
C LEU A 143 2.09 -16.03 -5.89
N TYR A 144 1.83 -14.85 -6.46
CA TYR A 144 2.57 -13.62 -6.20
C TYR A 144 1.65 -12.43 -6.41
N GLY A 145 1.94 -11.30 -5.76
CA GLY A 145 1.25 -10.06 -6.02
C GLY A 145 2.06 -8.85 -5.55
N LYS A 146 1.83 -7.72 -6.20
CA LYS A 146 2.43 -6.43 -5.86
C LYS A 146 1.39 -5.32 -5.98
N GLY A 147 1.54 -4.28 -5.18
CA GLY A 147 0.64 -3.13 -5.15
C GLY A 147 -0.39 -3.23 -4.01
N GLU A 148 -1.33 -2.30 -4.03
CA GLU A 148 -2.39 -2.18 -3.04
C GLU A 148 -3.63 -3.03 -3.38
N ASP A 149 -4.55 -3.10 -2.42
CA ASP A 149 -5.84 -3.77 -2.60
C ASP A 149 -6.72 -2.93 -3.53
N VAL A 150 -7.22 -3.51 -4.62
CA VAL A 150 -8.06 -2.80 -5.61
C VAL A 150 -9.28 -3.61 -6.01
N ILE A 151 -10.38 -2.92 -6.29
CA ILE A 151 -11.64 -3.51 -6.75
C ILE A 151 -11.94 -3.00 -8.14
N GLY A 152 -12.40 -3.90 -9.00
CA GLY A 152 -12.82 -3.53 -10.34
C GLY A 152 -13.57 -4.66 -11.02
N ARG A 153 -14.14 -4.34 -12.18
CA ARG A 153 -14.82 -5.33 -13.02
C ARG A 153 -13.81 -6.19 -13.76
N LEU A 154 -13.93 -7.52 -13.69
CA LEU A 154 -13.05 -8.42 -14.42
C LEU A 154 -13.31 -8.33 -15.93
N VAL A 155 -12.26 -8.06 -16.68
CA VAL A 155 -12.26 -8.09 -18.15
C VAL A 155 -11.16 -9.03 -18.61
N LEU A 156 -11.52 -10.04 -19.39
CA LEU A 156 -10.55 -10.92 -20.01
C LEU A 156 -9.97 -10.23 -21.25
N ALA A 157 -8.65 -10.26 -21.38
CA ALA A 157 -8.00 -9.83 -22.60
C ALA A 157 -8.44 -10.72 -23.79
N PRO A 158 -8.58 -10.15 -25.00
CA PRO A 158 -9.02 -10.89 -26.18
C PRO A 158 -8.01 -11.96 -26.63
N LYS A 159 -6.74 -11.82 -26.23
CA LYS A 159 -5.63 -12.72 -26.56
C LYS A 159 -4.92 -13.17 -25.29
N GLU A 160 -4.23 -14.30 -25.37
CA GLU A 160 -3.44 -14.82 -24.25
C GLU A 160 -2.24 -13.93 -23.90
N SER A 161 -1.70 -13.21 -24.88
CA SER A 161 -0.60 -12.28 -24.71
C SER A 161 -1.04 -10.90 -25.15
N LEU A 162 -0.96 -9.92 -24.25
CA LEU A 162 -1.41 -8.56 -24.47
C LEU A 162 -0.21 -7.62 -24.67
N GLY A 163 -0.14 -6.98 -25.84
CA GLY A 163 0.85 -5.99 -26.22
C GLY A 163 0.24 -4.64 -26.58
N ILE A 164 1.11 -3.65 -26.83
CA ILE A 164 0.69 -2.24 -27.03
C ILE A 164 -0.25 -2.02 -28.24
N LEU A 165 -0.08 -2.84 -29.29
CA LEU A 165 -0.86 -2.79 -30.53
C LEU A 165 -2.21 -3.50 -30.42
N ASP A 166 -2.49 -4.19 -29.32
CA ASP A 166 -3.77 -4.86 -29.16
C ASP A 166 -4.84 -3.82 -28.81
N ASP A 167 -5.92 -3.87 -29.57
CA ASP A 167 -7.12 -3.07 -29.32
C ASP A 167 -7.94 -3.72 -28.22
N LEU A 168 -8.21 -2.92 -27.20
CA LEU A 168 -9.05 -3.28 -26.08
C LEU A 168 -10.39 -2.57 -26.29
N GLU A 169 -11.39 -3.33 -26.72
CA GLU A 169 -12.72 -2.81 -26.98
C GLU A 169 -13.53 -2.69 -25.68
N GLY A 170 -14.28 -1.60 -25.54
CA GLY A 170 -15.18 -1.36 -24.42
C GLY A 170 -14.63 -0.42 -23.35
N GLU A 171 -15.44 -0.22 -22.32
CA GLU A 171 -15.12 0.64 -21.18
C GLU A 171 -14.17 -0.11 -20.22
N MET A 172 -12.95 0.42 -20.09
CA MET A 172 -11.89 -0.15 -19.26
C MET A 172 -11.70 0.59 -17.93
N GLU A 173 -12.45 1.66 -17.73
CA GLU A 173 -12.42 2.43 -16.50
C GLU A 173 -12.89 1.54 -15.34
N GLU A 174 -12.19 1.60 -14.21
CA GLU A 174 -12.52 0.82 -13.01
C GLU A 174 -12.47 -0.71 -13.22
N SER A 175 -11.73 -1.18 -14.23
CA SER A 175 -11.61 -2.60 -14.57
C SER A 175 -10.34 -3.26 -14.04
N ILE A 176 -10.38 -4.59 -13.97
CA ILE A 176 -9.23 -5.45 -13.72
C ILE A 176 -9.04 -6.33 -14.95
N ILE A 177 -7.88 -6.22 -15.60
CA ILE A 177 -7.58 -6.98 -16.82
C ILE A 177 -6.91 -8.30 -16.48
N ALA A 178 -7.45 -9.40 -17.00
CA ALA A 178 -6.83 -10.72 -16.92
C ALA A 178 -6.27 -11.16 -18.29
N SER A 179 -4.97 -11.42 -18.36
CA SER A 179 -4.29 -11.95 -19.55
C SER A 179 -3.18 -12.92 -19.13
N GLN A 180 -2.95 -14.01 -19.87
CA GLN A 180 -1.92 -14.98 -19.47
C GLN A 180 -0.55 -14.32 -19.41
N LYS A 181 -0.26 -13.45 -20.38
CA LYS A 181 0.95 -12.63 -20.48
C LYS A 181 0.57 -11.18 -20.75
N ILE A 182 1.25 -10.26 -20.07
CA ILE A 182 1.10 -8.81 -20.25
C ILE A 182 2.49 -8.23 -20.49
N HIS A 183 2.69 -7.62 -21.65
CA HIS A 183 3.95 -6.98 -21.98
C HIS A 183 4.11 -5.66 -21.20
N GLN A 184 5.35 -5.28 -20.90
CA GLN A 184 5.62 -4.10 -20.08
C GLN A 184 5.19 -2.79 -20.78
N ASP A 185 5.25 -2.74 -22.11
CA ASP A 185 4.90 -1.58 -22.93
C ASP A 185 3.40 -1.27 -22.93
N VAL A 186 2.53 -2.27 -22.71
CA VAL A 186 1.08 -2.06 -22.64
C VAL A 186 0.60 -1.57 -21.27
N ILE A 187 1.37 -1.76 -20.19
CA ILE A 187 0.94 -1.42 -18.83
C ILE A 187 0.59 0.07 -18.70
N VAL A 188 1.40 0.95 -19.26
CA VAL A 188 1.15 2.41 -19.23
C VAL A 188 -0.11 2.77 -20.01
N LYS A 189 -0.38 2.08 -21.13
CA LYS A 189 -1.64 2.24 -21.89
C LYS A 189 -2.84 1.86 -21.01
N LEU A 190 -2.77 0.72 -20.32
CA LEU A 190 -3.84 0.25 -19.43
C LEU A 190 -4.11 1.24 -18.29
N GLU A 191 -3.07 1.77 -17.68
CA GLU A 191 -3.17 2.78 -16.63
C GLU A 191 -3.88 4.04 -17.12
N VAL A 192 -3.52 4.56 -18.30
CA VAL A 192 -4.19 5.71 -18.92
C VAL A 192 -5.65 5.42 -19.25
N MET A 193 -5.99 4.16 -19.54
CA MET A 193 -7.37 3.72 -19.81
C MET A 193 -8.20 3.53 -18.53
N GLY A 194 -7.66 3.81 -17.34
CA GLY A 194 -8.38 3.71 -16.08
C GLY A 194 -8.46 2.30 -15.51
N VAL A 195 -7.64 1.36 -16.02
CA VAL A 195 -7.51 0.02 -15.44
C VAL A 195 -6.94 0.13 -14.03
N LYS A 196 -7.55 -0.56 -13.08
CA LYS A 196 -7.16 -0.55 -11.66
C LYS A 196 -6.19 -1.64 -11.27
N GLY A 197 -6.17 -2.75 -11.99
CA GLY A 197 -5.25 -3.83 -11.67
C GLY A 197 -5.19 -4.92 -12.71
N LEU A 198 -4.21 -5.81 -12.55
CA LEU A 198 -3.87 -6.83 -13.52
C LEU A 198 -3.85 -8.23 -12.89
N ILE A 199 -4.36 -9.22 -13.62
CA ILE A 199 -4.23 -10.64 -13.28
C ILE A 199 -3.49 -11.34 -14.41
N THR A 200 -2.46 -12.10 -14.07
CA THR A 200 -1.63 -12.78 -15.06
C THR A 200 -1.17 -14.16 -14.61
N ALA A 201 -0.80 -15.01 -15.56
CA ALA A 201 -0.17 -16.30 -15.29
C ALA A 201 1.38 -16.21 -15.28
N GLU A 202 1.93 -15.14 -15.86
CA GLU A 202 3.36 -14.88 -15.94
C GLU A 202 3.78 -13.75 -15.00
N GLU A 203 5.09 -13.54 -14.86
CA GLU A 203 5.61 -12.41 -14.10
C GLU A 203 5.72 -11.20 -15.04
N ILE A 204 5.32 -10.02 -14.54
CA ILE A 204 5.45 -8.76 -15.28
C ILE A 204 6.60 -7.94 -14.71
N GLY A 205 7.09 -7.01 -15.53
CA GLY A 205 8.15 -6.07 -15.14
C GLY A 205 7.67 -5.01 -14.15
N LYS A 206 8.20 -3.78 -14.30
CA LYS A 206 7.76 -2.66 -13.46
C LYS A 206 6.34 -2.26 -13.83
N SER A 207 5.50 -2.08 -12.81
CA SER A 207 4.11 -1.65 -12.90
C SER A 207 3.80 -0.78 -11.67
N GLU A 208 3.13 0.35 -11.91
CA GLU A 208 2.49 1.15 -10.86
C GLU A 208 1.09 0.59 -10.55
N LEU A 209 0.44 -0.07 -11.53
CA LEU A 209 -0.81 -0.79 -11.30
C LEU A 209 -0.58 -2.00 -10.37
N PRO A 210 -1.46 -2.20 -9.37
CA PRO A 210 -1.53 -3.44 -8.61
C PRO A 210 -1.75 -4.65 -9.52
N TRP A 211 -1.05 -5.74 -9.23
CA TRP A 211 -1.15 -6.95 -10.03
C TRP A 211 -0.90 -8.21 -9.23
N VAL A 212 -1.45 -9.31 -9.74
CA VAL A 212 -1.29 -10.65 -9.16
C VAL A 212 -0.94 -11.69 -10.22
N LYS A 213 -0.10 -12.63 -9.82
CA LYS A 213 0.20 -13.85 -10.56
C LYS A 213 -0.62 -15.01 -9.98
N VAL A 214 -1.38 -15.69 -10.83
CA VAL A 214 -2.17 -16.87 -10.47
C VAL A 214 -1.65 -18.11 -11.20
N GLY A 215 -1.98 -19.29 -10.67
CA GLY A 215 -1.70 -20.55 -11.37
C GLY A 215 -2.56 -20.71 -12.62
N LYS A 216 -2.10 -21.50 -13.59
CA LYS A 216 -2.81 -21.74 -14.86
C LYS A 216 -4.24 -22.26 -14.67
N GLU A 217 -4.46 -23.10 -13.66
CA GLU A 217 -5.79 -23.64 -13.35
C GLU A 217 -6.76 -22.55 -12.88
N ILE A 218 -6.30 -21.69 -11.97
CA ILE A 218 -7.08 -20.55 -11.48
C ILE A 218 -7.34 -19.59 -12.65
N PHE A 219 -6.32 -19.29 -13.46
CA PHE A 219 -6.46 -18.42 -14.61
C PHE A 219 -7.55 -18.90 -15.58
N LYS A 220 -7.61 -20.21 -15.88
CA LYS A 220 -8.67 -20.78 -16.72
C LYS A 220 -10.06 -20.60 -16.12
N LYS A 221 -10.19 -20.78 -14.80
CA LYS A 221 -11.46 -20.56 -14.09
C LYS A 221 -11.93 -19.11 -14.13
N LEU A 222 -11.03 -18.13 -14.26
CA LEU A 222 -11.41 -16.72 -14.37
C LEU A 222 -12.30 -16.44 -15.59
N ALA A 223 -12.26 -17.30 -16.62
CA ALA A 223 -13.14 -17.16 -17.77
C ALA A 223 -14.63 -17.21 -17.40
N GLU A 224 -14.98 -17.99 -16.37
CA GLU A 224 -16.35 -18.16 -15.88
C GLU A 224 -16.86 -16.93 -15.11
N PHE A 225 -15.95 -16.05 -14.67
CA PHE A 225 -16.25 -14.85 -13.89
C PHE A 225 -16.10 -13.55 -14.68
N SER A 226 -15.98 -13.63 -16.01
CA SER A 226 -15.87 -12.44 -16.86
C SER A 226 -17.03 -11.47 -16.61
N GLY A 227 -16.72 -10.20 -16.39
CA GLY A 227 -17.68 -9.15 -16.09
C GLY A 227 -18.14 -9.07 -14.63
N LYS A 228 -17.73 -10.01 -13.75
CA LYS A 228 -17.98 -9.94 -12.31
C LYS A 228 -17.07 -8.94 -11.61
N THR A 229 -17.43 -8.55 -10.40
CA THR A 229 -16.57 -7.69 -9.57
C THR A 229 -15.49 -8.54 -8.93
N VAL A 230 -14.26 -8.02 -8.96
CA VAL A 230 -13.09 -8.69 -8.39
C VAL A 230 -12.39 -7.75 -7.45
N TRP A 231 -11.95 -8.31 -6.32
CA TRP A 231 -11.10 -7.63 -5.37
C TRP A 231 -9.73 -8.32 -5.35
N LEU A 232 -8.75 -7.61 -5.90
CA LEU A 232 -7.35 -7.98 -5.86
C LEU A 232 -6.77 -7.61 -4.51
N ARG A 233 -6.11 -8.59 -3.87
CA ARG A 233 -5.50 -8.40 -2.55
C ARG A 233 -4.07 -8.93 -2.55
N PRO A 234 -3.12 -8.21 -3.17
CA PRO A 234 -1.80 -8.73 -3.45
C PRO A 234 -1.02 -9.12 -2.19
N LEU A 235 -1.06 -8.28 -1.15
CA LEU A 235 -0.25 -8.46 0.06
C LEU A 235 -0.70 -9.63 0.93
N VAL A 236 -2.01 -9.91 0.97
CA VAL A 236 -2.58 -11.04 1.72
C VAL A 236 -2.77 -12.29 0.85
N LYS A 237 -2.29 -12.23 -0.39
CA LYS A 237 -2.32 -13.33 -1.37
C LYS A 237 -3.71 -13.88 -1.71
N GLN A 238 -4.71 -13.01 -1.79
CA GLN A 238 -6.07 -13.39 -2.15
C GLN A 238 -6.56 -12.68 -3.42
N LEU A 239 -7.33 -13.42 -4.20
CA LEU A 239 -8.16 -12.92 -5.29
C LEU A 239 -9.61 -13.27 -4.94
N VAL A 240 -10.47 -12.27 -4.76
CA VAL A 240 -11.86 -12.48 -4.34
C VAL A 240 -12.78 -12.11 -5.49
N ILE A 241 -13.60 -13.06 -5.95
CA ILE A 241 -14.71 -12.79 -6.87
C ILE A 241 -15.94 -12.47 -6.03
N ILE A 242 -16.54 -11.33 -6.31
CA ILE A 242 -17.72 -10.77 -5.63
C ILE A 242 -18.87 -10.79 -6.65
N ASP A 243 -20.02 -11.30 -6.22
CA ASP A 243 -21.25 -11.36 -7.03
C ASP A 243 -21.92 -9.99 -7.20
#